data_AF-A0A7X6U9J4-F1
#
_entry.id   AF-A0A7X6U9J4-F1
#
_cell.length_a   1.000
_cell.length_b   1.000
_cell.length_c   1.000
_cell.angle_alpha   90.00
_cell.angle_beta   90.00
_cell.angle_gamma   90.00
#
_symmetry.space_group_name_H-M   'P 1'
#
loop_
_entity.id
_entity.type
_entity.pdbx_description
1 polymer ?
#
loop_
_entity_poly.entity_id
_entity_poly.type
_entity_poly.pdbx_seq_one_letter_code
_entity_poly.pdbx_strand_id
1 'polypeptide(L)'
;MKLLSSFVKELTLATRSFYFYIEILFAVVLLAVVLFAIPEQIRVVQTQVLYLDLPQPAADSLTADLLAEDLDGRWEETVLESGDDRFDARLFETETARVYLVNSAEAVRDLADTKRDIGMVLSLDAAGQLHYTYYLQGYESQRLQNLLSVIPAASLAGMAEKIAGMTVEQLAPDQVLLNDRENVIPTLIAFNSSFMGMFIMAAYIFLDKKEGVINAYAVTASSVARYMLSKILVVLLTATVSGLIVTVPVFGFQINYGLVLLLLLVSGFFASVLGLLIASFYA
;
A
#
# COMPACT_ATOMS: atom_id res chain seq x y z
N MET A 1 46.01 -2.93 6.12
CA MET A 1 44.63 -3.38 5.80
C MET A 1 44.36 -3.23 4.29
N LYS A 2 44.55 -4.29 3.50
CA LYS A 2 44.43 -4.24 2.03
C LYS A 2 42.99 -4.07 1.52
N LEU A 3 41.99 -4.45 2.33
CA LEU A 3 40.57 -4.36 1.95
C LEU A 3 40.06 -2.92 2.03
N LEU A 4 40.31 -2.21 3.14
CA LEU A 4 39.93 -0.80 3.29
C LEU A 4 40.56 0.09 2.22
N SER A 5 41.85 -0.12 1.90
CA SER A 5 42.52 0.62 0.83
C SER A 5 41.94 0.31 -0.55
N SER A 6 41.46 -0.91 -0.79
CA SER A 6 40.76 -1.25 -2.04
C SER A 6 39.38 -0.60 -2.07
N PHE A 7 38.63 -0.68 -0.98
CA PHE A 7 37.32 -0.03 -0.83
C PHE A 7 37.38 1.49 -1.06
N VAL A 8 38.34 2.21 -0.46
CA VAL A 8 38.48 3.67 -0.66
C VAL A 8 38.79 3.99 -2.12
N LYS A 9 39.62 3.17 -2.78
CA LYS A 9 39.91 3.35 -4.21
C LYS A 9 38.68 3.11 -5.06
N GLU A 10 37.97 2.01 -4.84
CA GLU A 10 36.71 1.69 -5.55
C GLU A 10 35.65 2.77 -5.31
N LEU A 11 35.54 3.30 -4.10
CA LEU A 11 34.61 4.39 -3.79
C LEU A 11 34.98 5.66 -4.56
N THR A 12 36.27 6.01 -4.60
CA THR A 12 36.75 7.16 -5.37
C THR A 12 36.46 6.97 -6.87
N LEU A 13 36.65 5.77 -7.40
CA LEU A 13 36.32 5.45 -8.78
C LEU A 13 34.81 5.53 -9.03
N ALA A 14 33.99 4.98 -8.14
CA ALA A 14 32.54 4.99 -8.23
C ALA A 14 31.96 6.41 -8.19
N THR A 15 32.49 7.31 -7.34
CA THR A 15 32.04 8.72 -7.32
C THR A 15 32.34 9.49 -8.62
N ARG A 16 33.22 8.97 -9.48
CA ARG A 16 33.48 9.52 -10.83
C ARG A 16 32.66 8.82 -11.90
N SER A 17 32.01 7.71 -11.56
CA SER A 17 31.15 6.93 -12.44
C SER A 17 29.74 7.50 -12.46
N PHE A 18 29.09 7.42 -13.62
CA PHE A 18 27.70 7.86 -13.80
C PHE A 18 26.71 7.05 -12.93
N TYR A 19 26.99 5.76 -12.67
CA TYR A 19 26.10 4.89 -11.91
C TYR A 19 25.83 5.38 -10.47
N PHE A 20 26.84 5.98 -9.82
CA PHE A 20 26.69 6.56 -8.49
C PHE A 20 25.66 7.71 -8.48
N TYR A 21 25.71 8.58 -9.49
CA TYR A 21 24.78 9.70 -9.60
C TYR A 21 23.38 9.27 -9.99
N ILE A 22 23.23 8.23 -10.85
CA ILE A 22 21.93 7.67 -11.18
C ILE A 22 21.23 7.15 -9.92
N GLU A 23 21.95 6.45 -9.05
CA GLU A 23 21.38 5.89 -7.82
C GLU A 23 20.86 6.97 -6.88
N ILE A 24 21.64 8.03 -6.66
CA ILE A 24 21.21 9.17 -5.85
C ILE A 24 20.05 9.92 -6.50
N LEU A 25 20.13 10.16 -7.81
CA LEU A 25 19.04 10.82 -8.56
C LEU A 25 17.74 10.03 -8.44
N PHE A 26 17.80 8.71 -8.60
CA PHE A 26 16.64 7.83 -8.46
C PHE A 26 16.07 7.87 -7.04
N ALA A 27 16.92 7.92 -6.01
CA ALA A 27 16.49 8.11 -4.62
C ALA A 27 15.69 9.42 -4.45
N VAL A 28 16.19 10.52 -5.02
CA VAL A 28 15.53 11.84 -4.95
C VAL A 28 14.20 11.82 -5.72
N VAL A 29 14.15 11.19 -6.89
CA VAL A 29 12.91 11.02 -7.66
C VAL A 29 11.90 10.20 -6.87
N LEU A 30 12.34 9.09 -6.26
CA LEU A 30 11.47 8.24 -5.44
C LEU A 30 10.94 9.00 -4.22
N LEU A 31 11.78 9.78 -3.55
CA LEU A 31 11.36 10.67 -2.47
C LEU A 31 10.29 11.66 -2.95
N ALA A 32 10.49 12.29 -4.11
CA ALA A 32 9.50 13.20 -4.68
C ALA A 32 8.16 12.48 -4.97
N VAL A 33 8.20 11.25 -5.49
CA VAL A 33 6.98 10.45 -5.71
C VAL A 33 6.27 10.17 -4.38
N VAL A 34 6.99 9.78 -3.33
CA VAL A 34 6.36 9.54 -2.02
C VAL A 34 5.72 10.80 -1.45
N LEU A 35 6.39 11.95 -1.56
CA LEU A 35 5.90 13.20 -0.99
C LEU A 35 4.74 13.81 -1.78
N PHE A 36 4.75 13.70 -3.11
CA PHE A 36 3.79 14.39 -3.98
C PHE A 36 2.71 13.50 -4.57
N ALA A 37 2.97 12.21 -4.81
CA ALA A 37 2.01 11.31 -5.46
C ALA A 37 1.20 10.47 -4.47
N ILE A 38 1.77 10.12 -3.31
CA ILE A 38 1.09 9.31 -2.30
C ILE A 38 0.44 10.25 -1.28
N PRO A 39 -0.88 10.18 -1.03
CA PRO A 39 -1.52 10.95 0.04
C PRO A 39 -1.19 10.35 1.42
N GLU A 40 -1.30 11.15 2.48
CA GLU A 40 -1.04 10.68 3.87
C GLU A 40 -2.09 9.67 4.37
N GLN A 41 -3.30 9.79 3.84
CA GLN A 41 -4.42 8.92 4.13
C GLN A 41 -5.12 8.58 2.81
N ILE A 42 -4.98 7.33 2.38
CA ILE A 42 -5.73 6.75 1.29
C ILE A 42 -7.14 6.55 1.82
N ARG A 43 -8.05 7.46 1.47
CA ARG A 43 -9.48 7.26 1.68
C ARG A 43 -9.94 6.09 0.81
N VAL A 44 -10.06 4.91 1.40
CA VAL A 44 -10.73 3.78 0.76
C VAL A 44 -12.23 4.02 0.87
N VAL A 45 -12.77 4.81 -0.06
CA VAL A 45 -14.21 5.08 -0.14
C VAL A 45 -14.85 3.86 -0.80
N GLN A 46 -15.59 3.09 -0.01
CA GLN A 46 -16.28 1.90 -0.52
C GLN A 46 -17.64 2.30 -1.12
N THR A 47 -17.90 1.89 -2.36
CA THR A 47 -19.21 2.09 -2.98
C THR A 47 -20.20 1.02 -2.50
N GLN A 48 -21.38 1.47 -2.08
CA GLN A 48 -22.49 0.63 -1.64
C GLN A 48 -23.79 1.08 -2.30
N VAL A 49 -24.61 0.13 -2.72
CA VAL A 49 -25.93 0.40 -3.31
C VAL A 49 -27.00 -0.10 -2.35
N LEU A 50 -27.95 0.76 -2.00
CA LEU A 50 -28.93 0.54 -0.96
C LEU A 50 -30.36 0.69 -1.51
N TYR A 51 -31.25 -0.23 -1.14
CA TYR A 51 -32.70 -0.07 -1.31
C TYR A 51 -33.41 -0.28 0.03
N LEU A 52 -34.34 0.62 0.36
CA LEU A 52 -35.13 0.59 1.58
C LEU A 52 -36.57 0.18 1.25
N ASP A 53 -36.86 -1.11 1.38
CA ASP A 53 -38.21 -1.67 1.30
C ASP A 53 -38.91 -1.60 2.67
N LEU A 54 -39.03 -0.36 3.19
CA LEU A 54 -39.54 -0.07 4.52
C LEU A 54 -40.80 0.82 4.44
N PRO A 55 -41.68 0.79 5.44
CA PRO A 55 -42.74 1.80 5.57
C PRO A 55 -42.14 3.20 5.55
N GLN A 56 -42.75 4.13 4.81
CA GLN A 56 -42.33 5.53 4.65
C GLN A 56 -41.73 6.17 5.92
N PRO A 57 -42.35 6.11 7.11
CA PRO A 57 -41.78 6.73 8.31
C PRO A 57 -40.45 6.11 8.79
N ALA A 58 -40.21 4.81 8.53
CA ALA A 58 -38.95 4.16 8.85
C ALA A 58 -37.88 4.43 7.80
N ALA A 59 -38.27 4.47 6.52
CA ALA A 59 -37.37 4.86 5.42
C ALA A 59 -36.89 6.30 5.59
N ASP A 60 -37.77 7.23 5.97
CA ASP A 60 -37.44 8.64 6.21
C ASP A 60 -36.45 8.81 7.38
N SER A 61 -36.61 8.05 8.47
CA SER A 61 -35.67 8.08 9.60
C SER A 61 -34.28 7.62 9.21
N LEU A 62 -34.16 6.48 8.52
CA LEU A 62 -32.86 5.96 8.05
C LEU A 62 -32.21 6.89 7.03
N THR A 63 -33.02 7.51 6.16
CA THR A 63 -32.52 8.49 5.18
C THR A 63 -32.04 9.77 5.88
N ALA A 64 -32.70 10.21 6.95
CA ALA A 64 -32.27 11.35 7.75
C ALA A 64 -30.96 11.07 8.51
N ASP A 65 -30.80 9.86 9.03
CA ASP A 65 -29.55 9.43 9.68
C ASP A 65 -28.39 9.39 8.67
N LEU A 66 -28.60 8.86 7.47
CA LEU A 66 -27.62 8.89 6.38
C LEU A 66 -27.25 10.31 5.96
N LEU A 67 -28.22 11.22 5.91
CA LEU A 67 -27.98 12.63 5.59
C LEU A 67 -27.21 13.36 6.70
N ALA A 68 -27.35 12.95 7.96
CA ALA A 68 -26.63 13.52 9.09
C ALA A 68 -25.14 13.09 9.12
N GLU A 69 -24.83 11.92 8.57
CA GLU A 69 -23.46 11.39 8.43
C GLU A 69 -22.78 11.78 7.10
N ASP A 70 -23.49 12.48 6.22
CA ASP A 70 -22.99 12.96 4.95
C ASP A 70 -21.98 14.12 5.14
N LEU A 71 -20.92 14.11 4.33
CA LEU A 71 -19.81 15.07 4.39
C LEU A 71 -20.22 16.52 4.05
N ASP A 72 -21.25 16.72 3.25
CA ASP A 72 -21.73 18.05 2.82
C ASP A 72 -23.15 18.37 3.30
N GLY A 73 -23.84 17.38 3.90
CA GLY A 73 -25.17 17.49 4.45
C GLY A 73 -26.27 17.65 3.38
N ARG A 74 -25.98 17.25 2.13
CA ARG A 74 -26.87 17.29 0.98
C ARG A 74 -26.74 16.01 0.19
N TRP A 75 -27.87 15.42 -0.17
CA TRP A 75 -27.88 14.30 -1.11
C TRP A 75 -27.84 14.81 -2.55
N GLU A 76 -27.08 14.16 -3.41
CA GLU A 76 -27.03 14.45 -4.85
C GLU A 76 -27.94 13.48 -5.62
N GLU A 77 -28.78 14.01 -6.52
CA GLU A 77 -29.50 13.17 -7.49
C GLU A 77 -28.55 12.74 -8.60
N THR A 78 -28.38 11.43 -8.76
CA THR A 78 -27.53 10.84 -9.78
C THR A 78 -28.23 9.70 -10.48
N VAL A 79 -27.94 9.54 -11.77
CA VAL A 79 -28.50 8.44 -12.56
C VAL A 79 -27.41 7.38 -12.71
N LEU A 80 -27.67 6.19 -12.16
CA LEU A 80 -26.79 5.05 -12.31
C LEU A 80 -27.20 4.25 -13.56
N GLU A 81 -26.28 4.16 -14.51
CA GLU A 81 -26.45 3.29 -15.68
C GLU A 81 -25.91 1.88 -15.38
N SER A 82 -26.70 0.87 -15.73
CA SER A 82 -26.33 -0.55 -15.72
C SER A 82 -26.77 -1.19 -17.02
N GLY A 83 -25.84 -1.37 -17.97
CA GLY A 83 -26.20 -1.85 -19.32
C GLY A 83 -27.03 -0.81 -20.09
N ASP A 84 -28.24 -1.22 -20.53
CA ASP A 84 -29.22 -0.34 -21.20
C ASP A 84 -30.22 0.32 -20.22
N ASP A 85 -30.20 -0.06 -18.93
CA ASP A 85 -31.13 0.40 -17.92
C ASP A 85 -30.57 1.58 -17.12
N ARG A 86 -31.45 2.54 -16.80
CA ARG A 86 -31.15 3.75 -16.03
C ARG A 86 -31.92 3.76 -14.73
N PHE A 87 -31.21 3.90 -13.62
CA PHE A 87 -31.78 3.93 -12.29
C PHE A 87 -31.50 5.27 -11.63
N ASP A 88 -32.55 5.95 -11.18
CA ASP A 88 -32.43 7.14 -10.35
C ASP A 88 -31.92 6.73 -8.96
N ALA A 89 -30.89 7.42 -8.48
CA ALA A 89 -30.25 7.18 -7.21
C ALA A 89 -30.02 8.51 -6.46
N ARG A 90 -30.07 8.45 -5.13
CA ARG A 90 -29.60 9.52 -4.26
C ARG A 90 -28.23 9.12 -3.71
N LEU A 91 -27.22 9.92 -3.98
CA LEU A 91 -25.86 9.71 -3.48
C LEU A 91 -25.70 10.41 -2.12
N PHE A 92 -25.15 9.67 -1.17
CA PHE A 92 -24.63 10.16 0.10
C PHE A 92 -23.14 9.82 0.17
N GLU A 93 -22.28 10.81 0.42
CA GLU A 93 -20.85 10.63 0.62
C GLU A 93 -20.51 10.77 2.10
N THR A 94 -20.19 9.65 2.75
CA THR A 94 -19.65 9.65 4.12
C THR A 94 -18.13 9.63 4.11
N GLU A 95 -17.50 9.79 5.28
CA GLU A 95 -16.03 9.67 5.41
C GLU A 95 -15.46 8.34 4.91
N THR A 96 -16.27 7.28 4.88
CA THR A 96 -15.82 5.90 4.61
C THR A 96 -16.54 5.22 3.44
N ALA A 97 -17.67 5.75 2.96
CA ALA A 97 -18.47 5.10 1.93
C ALA A 97 -19.22 6.09 1.02
N ARG A 98 -19.48 5.64 -0.21
CA ARG A 98 -20.47 6.24 -1.12
C ARG A 98 -21.70 5.36 -1.13
N VAL A 99 -22.80 5.88 -0.62
CA VAL A 99 -24.06 5.14 -0.52
C VAL A 99 -25.02 5.65 -1.60
N TYR A 100 -25.36 4.79 -2.55
CA TYR A 100 -26.35 5.06 -3.58
C TYR A 100 -27.69 4.47 -3.17
N LEU A 101 -28.63 5.32 -2.75
CA LEU A 101 -30.00 4.92 -2.46
C LEU A 101 -30.81 4.85 -3.76
N VAL A 102 -31.17 3.65 -4.19
CA VAL A 102 -31.97 3.40 -5.40
C VAL A 102 -33.42 3.11 -5.04
N ASN A 103 -34.32 3.18 -6.03
CA ASN A 103 -35.77 3.03 -5.81
C ASN A 103 -36.30 1.60 -6.01
N SER A 104 -35.45 0.62 -6.32
CA SER A 104 -35.87 -0.75 -6.62
C SER A 104 -34.85 -1.79 -6.14
N ALA A 105 -35.33 -2.92 -5.62
CA ALA A 105 -34.50 -4.08 -5.27
C ALA A 105 -33.83 -4.71 -6.50
N GLU A 106 -34.49 -4.67 -7.66
CA GLU A 106 -33.92 -5.17 -8.92
C GLU A 106 -32.72 -4.31 -9.35
N ALA A 107 -32.82 -3.00 -9.17
CA ALA A 107 -31.72 -2.07 -9.43
C ALA A 107 -30.48 -2.39 -8.56
N VAL A 108 -30.66 -2.70 -7.28
CA VAL A 108 -29.56 -3.09 -6.38
C VAL A 108 -28.85 -4.34 -6.89
N ARG A 109 -29.61 -5.36 -7.30
CA ARG A 109 -29.06 -6.62 -7.79
C ARG A 109 -28.28 -6.42 -9.09
N ASP A 110 -28.85 -5.68 -10.04
CA ASP A 110 -28.23 -5.47 -11.36
C ASP A 110 -26.97 -4.60 -11.27
N LEU A 111 -26.99 -3.58 -10.41
CA LEU A 111 -25.81 -2.76 -10.12
C LEU A 111 -24.73 -3.54 -9.38
N ALA A 112 -25.10 -4.38 -8.42
CA ALA A 112 -24.15 -5.24 -7.70
C ALA A 112 -23.51 -6.27 -8.63
N ASP A 113 -24.24 -6.85 -9.58
CA ASP A 113 -23.71 -7.82 -10.54
C ASP A 113 -22.82 -7.15 -11.60
N THR A 114 -23.26 -5.99 -12.14
CA THR A 114 -22.58 -5.31 -13.25
C THR A 114 -21.36 -4.53 -12.79
N LYS A 115 -21.48 -3.74 -11.72
CA LYS A 115 -20.39 -2.89 -11.21
C LYS A 115 -19.53 -3.58 -10.16
N ARG A 116 -19.95 -4.75 -9.67
CA ARG A 116 -19.33 -5.45 -8.53
C ARG A 116 -19.26 -4.54 -7.30
N ASP A 117 -20.30 -3.77 -7.06
CA ASP A 117 -20.45 -3.02 -5.80
C ASP A 117 -21.20 -3.87 -4.78
N ILE A 118 -21.06 -3.56 -3.49
CA ILE A 118 -21.88 -4.24 -2.47
C ILE A 118 -23.30 -3.68 -2.53
N GLY A 119 -24.26 -4.55 -2.81
CA GLY A 119 -25.68 -4.23 -2.76
C GLY A 119 -26.31 -4.64 -1.43
N MET A 120 -27.24 -3.83 -0.91
CA MET A 120 -27.99 -4.12 0.29
C MET A 120 -29.48 -3.76 0.11
N VAL A 121 -30.37 -4.68 0.48
CA VAL A 121 -31.81 -4.45 0.55
C VAL A 121 -32.25 -4.65 1.98
N LEU A 122 -32.90 -3.63 2.55
CA LEU A 122 -33.56 -3.73 3.86
C LEU A 122 -35.05 -3.85 3.63
N SER A 123 -35.67 -4.90 4.15
CA SER A 123 -37.12 -5.12 4.08
C SER A 123 -37.69 -5.42 5.45
N LEU A 124 -38.92 -5.01 5.71
CA LEU A 124 -39.64 -5.33 6.95
C LEU A 124 -40.63 -6.47 6.70
N ASP A 125 -40.63 -7.51 7.54
CA ASP A 125 -41.67 -8.53 7.46
C ASP A 125 -42.99 -8.11 8.12
N ALA A 126 -44.05 -8.90 7.90
CA ALA A 126 -45.37 -8.68 8.47
C ALA A 126 -45.41 -8.74 10.02
N ALA A 127 -44.35 -9.24 10.66
CA ALA A 127 -44.18 -9.30 12.11
C ALA A 127 -43.33 -8.13 12.66
N GLY A 128 -42.87 -7.21 11.80
CA GLY A 128 -42.05 -6.06 12.18
C GLY A 128 -40.57 -6.37 12.36
N GLN A 129 -40.07 -7.51 11.85
CA GLN A 129 -38.65 -7.86 11.87
C GLN A 129 -37.94 -7.34 10.61
N LEU A 130 -36.75 -6.76 10.81
CA LEU A 130 -35.88 -6.29 9.74
C LEU A 130 -35.15 -7.47 9.10
N HIS A 131 -35.32 -7.62 7.79
CA HIS A 131 -34.59 -8.56 6.94
C HIS A 131 -33.58 -7.81 6.08
N TYR A 132 -32.35 -8.31 6.05
CA TYR A 132 -31.23 -7.71 5.33
C TYR A 132 -30.76 -8.70 4.27
N THR A 133 -30.83 -8.29 3.00
CA THR A 133 -30.31 -9.06 1.88
C THR A 133 -29.08 -8.37 1.33
N TYR A 134 -27.93 -9.05 1.42
CA TYR A 134 -26.66 -8.55 0.88
C TYR A 134 -26.34 -9.22 -0.46
N TYR A 135 -26.02 -8.40 -1.46
CA TYR A 135 -25.44 -8.81 -2.73
C TYR A 135 -23.94 -8.52 -2.68
N LEU A 136 -23.15 -9.58 -2.58
CA LEU A 136 -21.68 -9.53 -2.44
C LEU A 136 -20.99 -9.77 -3.80
N GLN A 137 -19.73 -9.38 -3.90
CA GLN A 137 -18.96 -9.34 -5.15
C GLN A 137 -18.35 -10.70 -5.54
N GLY A 138 -18.46 -11.70 -4.66
CA GLY A 138 -18.08 -13.09 -4.90
C GLY A 138 -16.64 -13.45 -4.53
N TYR A 139 -15.84 -12.49 -4.05
CA TYR A 139 -14.46 -12.71 -3.58
C TYR A 139 -14.27 -12.37 -2.09
N GLU A 140 -15.36 -12.09 -1.38
CA GLU A 140 -15.37 -11.83 0.05
C GLU A 140 -14.98 -13.08 0.84
N SER A 141 -14.11 -12.88 1.83
CA SER A 141 -13.71 -13.96 2.74
C SER A 141 -14.91 -14.52 3.53
N GLN A 142 -14.84 -15.81 3.89
CA GLN A 142 -15.84 -16.44 4.76
C GLN A 142 -16.01 -15.69 6.10
N ARG A 143 -14.92 -15.08 6.60
CA ARG A 143 -14.96 -14.26 7.82
C ARG A 143 -15.88 -13.05 7.65
N LEU A 144 -15.80 -12.35 6.52
CA LEU A 144 -16.67 -11.20 6.24
C LEU A 144 -18.14 -11.63 6.11
N GLN A 145 -18.41 -12.71 5.38
CA GLN A 145 -19.77 -13.26 5.25
C GLN A 145 -20.38 -13.62 6.62
N ASN A 146 -19.59 -14.22 7.51
CA ASN A 146 -20.01 -14.55 8.87
C ASN A 146 -20.24 -13.31 9.76
N LEU A 147 -19.51 -12.22 9.52
CA LEU A 147 -19.74 -10.95 10.25
C LEU A 147 -21.03 -10.28 9.78
N LEU A 148 -21.24 -10.22 8.46
CA LEU A 148 -22.44 -9.64 7.86
C LEU A 148 -23.72 -10.39 8.23
N SER A 149 -23.65 -11.69 8.52
CA SER A 149 -24.82 -12.46 8.98
C SER A 149 -25.17 -12.23 10.45
N VAL A 150 -24.22 -11.74 11.26
CA VAL A 150 -24.43 -11.48 12.70
C VAL A 150 -25.00 -10.08 12.93
N ILE A 151 -24.66 -9.10 12.09
CA ILE A 151 -25.11 -7.70 12.24
C ILE A 151 -26.65 -7.58 12.23
N PRO A 152 -27.39 -8.18 11.26
CA PRO A 152 -28.86 -8.22 11.26
C PRO A 152 -29.49 -8.98 12.43
N ALA A 153 -28.85 -10.07 12.86
CA ALA A 153 -29.37 -10.98 13.87
C ALA A 153 -29.35 -10.36 15.28
N ALA A 154 -28.56 -9.31 15.46
CA ALA A 154 -28.55 -8.50 16.67
C ALA A 154 -29.53 -7.33 16.52
N SER A 155 -30.75 -7.48 17.04
CA SER A 155 -31.77 -6.42 16.98
C SER A 155 -31.25 -5.10 17.56
N LEU A 156 -31.18 -4.05 16.73
CA LEU A 156 -30.73 -2.70 17.08
C LEU A 156 -31.43 -2.10 18.31
N ALA A 157 -32.69 -2.47 18.54
CA ALA A 157 -33.53 -1.98 19.64
C ALA A 157 -33.02 -2.31 21.05
N GLY A 158 -32.11 -3.29 21.21
CA GLY A 158 -31.45 -3.61 22.50
C GLY A 158 -29.95 -3.36 22.52
N MET A 159 -29.38 -2.95 21.39
CA MET A 159 -27.94 -2.72 21.25
C MET A 159 -27.55 -1.29 21.61
N ALA A 160 -28.36 -0.25 21.35
CA ALA A 160 -27.99 1.11 21.77
C ALA A 160 -27.77 1.21 23.29
N GLU A 161 -28.63 0.55 24.08
CA GLU A 161 -28.52 0.49 25.54
C GLU A 161 -27.38 -0.44 26.02
N LYS A 162 -27.16 -1.57 25.32
CA LYS A 162 -26.00 -2.45 25.59
C LYS A 162 -24.67 -1.84 25.18
N ILE A 163 -24.62 -1.08 24.09
CA ILE A 163 -23.43 -0.35 23.60
C ILE A 163 -23.11 0.80 24.54
N ALA A 164 -24.13 1.55 25.00
CA ALA A 164 -23.93 2.58 26.02
C ALA A 164 -23.39 2.02 27.35
N GLY A 165 -23.70 0.75 27.67
CA GLY A 165 -23.16 0.02 28.82
C GLY A 165 -21.88 -0.79 28.55
N MET A 166 -21.41 -0.84 27.31
CA MET A 166 -20.17 -1.54 26.96
C MET A 166 -18.99 -0.61 27.23
N THR A 167 -18.11 -1.02 28.14
CA THR A 167 -16.82 -0.38 28.35
C THR A 167 -15.97 -0.64 27.11
N VAL A 168 -15.94 0.31 26.18
CA VAL A 168 -15.04 0.28 25.03
C VAL A 168 -13.63 0.56 25.54
N GLU A 169 -12.87 -0.50 25.79
CA GLU A 169 -11.46 -0.39 26.13
C GLU A 169 -10.64 -0.38 24.85
N GLN A 170 -10.05 0.78 24.53
CA GLN A 170 -9.14 0.90 23.40
C GLN A 170 -7.84 0.16 23.76
N LEU A 171 -7.68 -1.04 23.21
CA LEU A 171 -6.46 -1.82 23.37
C LEU A 171 -5.31 -1.10 22.63
N ALA A 172 -4.33 -0.61 23.39
CA ALA A 172 -3.16 0.15 22.92
C ALA A 172 -3.46 1.55 22.34
N PRO A 173 -3.91 2.52 23.17
CA PRO A 173 -4.22 3.88 22.73
C PRO A 173 -2.99 4.66 22.24
N ASP A 174 -1.79 4.21 22.58
CA ASP A 174 -0.52 4.88 22.23
C ASP A 174 0.08 4.41 20.90
N GLN A 175 -0.60 3.55 20.12
CA GLN A 175 -0.11 3.18 18.80
C GLN A 175 -0.38 4.30 17.80
N VAL A 176 0.70 4.99 17.42
CA VAL A 176 0.70 5.89 16.26
C VAL A 176 0.46 5.01 15.03
N LEU A 177 -0.77 5.10 14.49
CA LEU A 177 -1.10 4.48 13.21
C LEU A 177 -0.23 5.11 12.13
N LEU A 178 0.53 4.26 11.43
CA LEU A 178 1.36 4.69 10.32
C LEU A 178 0.48 5.23 9.20
N ASN A 179 0.85 6.39 8.68
CA ASN A 179 0.18 6.96 7.51
C ASN A 179 0.53 6.12 6.26
N ASP A 180 -0.27 6.20 5.20
CA ASP A 180 -0.07 5.34 4.03
C ASP A 180 1.26 5.58 3.30
N ARG A 181 1.78 6.82 3.30
CA ARG A 181 3.15 7.14 2.85
C ARG A 181 4.18 6.34 3.62
N GLU A 182 4.05 6.30 4.95
CA GLU A 182 4.95 5.59 5.84
C GLU A 182 4.88 4.08 5.59
N ASN A 183 3.68 3.53 5.39
CA ASN A 183 3.47 2.10 5.13
C ASN A 183 4.12 1.62 3.82
N VAL A 184 4.25 2.47 2.81
CA VAL A 184 4.81 2.10 1.50
C VAL A 184 6.35 2.11 1.50
N ILE A 185 6.99 2.87 2.39
CA ILE A 185 8.45 3.05 2.42
C ILE A 185 9.23 1.73 2.56
N PRO A 186 8.94 0.81 3.50
CA PRO A 186 9.75 -0.39 3.67
C PRO A 186 9.86 -1.21 2.38
N THR A 187 8.74 -1.34 1.66
CA THR A 187 8.68 -2.04 0.37
C THR A 187 9.47 -1.29 -0.70
N LEU A 188 9.26 0.02 -0.83
CA LEU A 188 9.96 0.84 -1.83
C LEU A 188 11.48 0.83 -1.64
N ILE A 189 11.94 0.98 -0.40
CA ILE A 189 13.37 1.06 -0.11
C ILE A 189 14.06 -0.29 -0.26
N ALA A 190 13.40 -1.38 0.16
CA ALA A 190 13.91 -2.73 -0.11
C ALA A 190 14.02 -2.98 -1.63
N PHE A 191 13.00 -2.60 -2.40
CA PHE A 191 13.04 -2.71 -3.86
C PHE A 191 14.14 -1.85 -4.47
N ASN A 192 14.21 -0.57 -4.11
CA ASN A 192 15.19 0.36 -4.67
C ASN A 192 16.63 -0.10 -4.37
N SER A 193 16.92 -0.38 -3.10
CA SER A 193 18.23 -0.87 -2.65
C SER A 193 18.63 -2.19 -3.35
N SER A 194 17.70 -3.13 -3.46
CA SER A 194 17.99 -4.42 -4.09
C SER A 194 18.13 -4.33 -5.61
N PHE A 195 17.17 -3.76 -6.33
CA PHE A 195 17.23 -3.73 -7.79
C PHE A 195 18.38 -2.88 -8.31
N MET A 196 18.56 -1.66 -7.77
CA MET A 196 19.69 -0.81 -8.19
C MET A 196 21.02 -1.45 -7.83
N GLY A 197 21.15 -2.02 -6.63
CA GLY A 197 22.37 -2.71 -6.23
C GLY A 197 22.73 -3.87 -7.15
N MET A 198 21.74 -4.68 -7.55
CA MET A 198 21.93 -5.75 -8.52
C MET A 198 22.37 -5.25 -9.90
N PHE A 199 21.68 -4.25 -10.46
CA PHE A 199 21.98 -3.74 -11.80
C PHE A 199 23.32 -3.02 -11.87
N ILE A 200 23.62 -2.17 -10.88
CA ILE A 200 24.91 -1.46 -10.80
C ILE A 200 26.04 -2.46 -10.65
N MET A 201 25.89 -3.47 -9.78
CA MET A 201 26.90 -4.49 -9.60
C MET A 201 27.12 -5.29 -10.89
N ALA A 202 26.05 -5.70 -11.57
CA ALA A 202 26.17 -6.41 -12.84
C ALA A 202 26.86 -5.56 -13.92
N ALA A 203 26.47 -4.29 -14.06
CA ALA A 203 27.05 -3.35 -15.01
C ALA A 203 28.55 -3.12 -14.77
N TYR A 204 28.96 -2.95 -13.50
CA TYR A 204 30.38 -2.80 -13.16
C TYR A 204 31.18 -4.03 -13.54
N ILE A 205 30.67 -5.23 -13.27
CA ILE A 205 31.39 -6.47 -13.61
C ILE A 205 31.48 -6.67 -15.13
N PHE A 206 30.44 -6.31 -15.88
CA PHE A 206 30.51 -6.35 -17.35
C PHE A 206 31.53 -5.38 -17.91
N LEU A 207 31.59 -4.16 -17.38
CA LEU A 207 32.57 -3.18 -17.81
C LEU A 207 33.99 -3.67 -17.50
N ASP A 208 34.23 -4.12 -16.27
CA ASP A 208 35.54 -4.63 -15.85
C ASP A 208 36.00 -5.87 -16.62
N LYS A 209 35.07 -6.76 -17.00
CA LYS A 209 35.36 -7.90 -17.87
C LYS A 209 35.79 -7.43 -19.26
N LYS A 210 35.05 -6.49 -19.86
CA LYS A 210 35.35 -5.94 -21.19
C LYS A 210 36.69 -5.20 -21.22
N GLU A 211 37.02 -4.47 -20.15
CA GLU A 211 38.29 -3.75 -20.00
C GLU A 211 39.46 -4.66 -19.59
N GLY A 212 39.21 -5.95 -19.32
CA GLY A 212 40.23 -6.91 -18.93
C GLY A 212 40.78 -6.70 -17.51
N VAL A 213 40.13 -5.86 -16.70
CA VAL A 213 40.55 -5.51 -15.34
C VAL A 213 40.60 -6.76 -14.45
N ILE A 214 39.61 -7.64 -14.57
CA ILE A 214 39.56 -8.89 -13.79
C ILE A 214 40.73 -9.82 -14.15
N ASN A 215 41.06 -9.93 -15.44
CA ASN A 215 42.18 -10.75 -15.91
C ASN A 215 43.53 -10.17 -15.47
N ALA A 216 43.66 -8.84 -15.49
CA ALA A 216 44.83 -8.15 -14.96
C ALA A 216 44.98 -8.40 -13.45
N TYR A 217 43.89 -8.39 -12.69
CA TYR A 217 43.93 -8.71 -11.25
C TYR A 217 44.35 -10.15 -10.97
N ALA A 218 43.98 -11.11 -11.83
CA ALA A 218 44.33 -12.53 -11.67
C ALA A 218 45.85 -12.79 -11.68
N VAL A 219 46.64 -11.92 -12.33
CA VAL A 219 48.11 -12.02 -12.39
C VAL A 219 48.82 -11.14 -11.37
N THR A 220 48.08 -10.40 -10.51
CA THR A 220 48.65 -9.60 -9.42
C THR A 220 48.65 -10.36 -8.08
N ALA A 221 49.41 -9.86 -7.11
CA ALA A 221 49.41 -10.38 -5.74
C ALA A 221 48.09 -10.11 -4.95
N SER A 222 47.05 -9.59 -5.60
CA SER A 222 45.75 -9.28 -4.98
C SER A 222 44.70 -10.30 -5.38
N SER A 223 43.98 -10.85 -4.40
CA SER A 223 42.88 -11.78 -4.65
C SER A 223 41.69 -11.11 -5.34
N VAL A 224 41.16 -11.74 -6.38
CA VAL A 224 39.94 -11.32 -7.09
C VAL A 224 38.74 -11.25 -6.16
N ALA A 225 38.60 -12.18 -5.20
CA ALA A 225 37.51 -12.18 -4.24
C ALA A 225 37.50 -10.91 -3.37
N ARG A 226 38.69 -10.41 -3.00
CA ARG A 226 38.82 -9.17 -2.23
C ARG A 226 38.42 -7.95 -3.06
N TYR A 227 38.74 -7.94 -4.35
CA TYR A 227 38.33 -6.90 -5.30
C TYR A 227 36.80 -6.89 -5.50
N MET A 228 36.19 -8.06 -5.69
CA MET A 228 34.74 -8.20 -5.77
C MET A 228 34.03 -7.73 -4.50
N LEU A 229 34.55 -8.15 -3.33
CA LEU A 229 34.00 -7.74 -2.04
C LEU A 229 34.09 -6.22 -1.84
N SER A 230 35.18 -5.56 -2.26
CA SER A 230 35.26 -4.09 -2.17
C SER A 230 34.20 -3.39 -3.02
N LYS A 231 33.84 -3.92 -4.19
CA LYS A 231 32.75 -3.36 -5.00
C LYS A 231 31.38 -3.55 -4.39
N ILE A 232 31.12 -4.74 -3.86
CA ILE A 232 29.88 -5.01 -3.12
C ILE A 232 29.74 -4.00 -1.99
N LEU A 233 30.80 -3.72 -1.23
CA LEU A 233 30.75 -2.72 -0.15
C LEU A 233 30.48 -1.30 -0.67
N VAL A 234 30.99 -0.93 -1.84
CA VAL A 234 30.71 0.39 -2.44
C VAL A 234 29.23 0.50 -2.82
N VAL A 235 28.70 -0.50 -3.53
CA VAL A 235 27.28 -0.55 -3.91
C VAL A 235 26.37 -0.58 -2.70
N LEU A 236 26.76 -1.32 -1.66
CA LEU A 236 26.03 -1.39 -0.40
C LEU A 236 26.00 -0.03 0.32
N LEU A 237 27.12 0.69 0.32
CA LEU A 237 27.18 2.04 0.88
C LEU A 237 26.26 3.00 0.12
N THR A 238 26.30 2.97 -1.22
CA THR A 238 25.48 3.88 -2.05
C THR A 238 23.99 3.57 -1.91
N ALA A 239 23.61 2.30 -1.90
CA ALA A 239 22.24 1.85 -1.68
C ALA A 239 21.74 2.23 -0.28
N THR A 240 22.60 2.12 0.74
CA THR A 240 22.26 2.54 2.11
C THR A 240 22.04 4.05 2.18
N VAL A 241 22.92 4.85 1.59
CA VAL A 241 22.77 6.32 1.53
C VAL A 241 21.50 6.71 0.77
N SER A 242 21.26 6.07 -0.38
CA SER A 242 20.04 6.24 -1.19
C SER A 242 18.77 5.93 -0.38
N GLY A 243 18.75 4.81 0.34
CA GLY A 243 17.65 4.47 1.25
C GLY A 243 17.44 5.52 2.33
N LEU A 244 18.50 5.99 2.98
CA LEU A 244 18.39 7.02 4.02
C LEU A 244 17.90 8.37 3.50
N ILE A 245 18.25 8.74 2.26
CA ILE A 245 17.71 9.95 1.60
C ILE A 245 16.19 9.91 1.51
N VAL A 246 15.60 8.72 1.36
CA VAL A 246 14.15 8.52 1.29
C VAL A 246 13.54 8.39 2.69
N THR A 247 14.13 7.56 3.57
CA THR A 247 13.53 7.27 4.89
C THR A 247 13.52 8.47 5.82
N VAL A 248 14.63 9.22 5.89
CA VAL A 248 14.81 10.27 6.90
C VAL A 248 13.78 11.40 6.75
N PRO A 249 13.50 11.92 5.54
CA PRO A 249 12.50 12.96 5.37
C PRO A 249 11.06 12.50 5.64
N VAL A 250 10.76 11.21 5.43
CA VAL A 250 9.39 10.69 5.56
C VAL A 250 9.06 10.34 7.01
N PHE A 251 9.96 9.63 7.70
CA PHE A 251 9.71 9.16 9.07
C PHE A 251 10.28 10.05 10.18
N GLY A 252 11.14 11.02 9.85
CA GLY A 252 11.84 11.82 10.85
C GLY A 252 12.57 10.95 11.88
N PHE A 253 12.44 11.24 13.18
CA PHE A 253 13.12 10.46 14.24
C PHE A 253 12.26 9.36 14.88
N GLN A 254 11.11 9.02 14.29
CA GLN A 254 10.12 8.15 14.93
C GLN A 254 10.50 6.66 14.89
N ILE A 255 11.41 6.27 13.99
CA ILE A 255 11.72 4.87 13.71
C ILE A 255 13.07 4.41 14.28
N ASN A 256 13.21 3.09 14.43
CA ASN A 256 14.48 2.47 14.75
C ASN A 256 15.38 2.38 13.51
N TYR A 257 16.23 3.38 13.34
CA TYR A 257 17.24 3.43 12.27
C TYR A 257 18.20 2.24 12.25
N GLY A 258 18.43 1.59 13.39
CA GLY A 258 19.25 0.38 13.44
C GLY A 258 18.64 -0.78 12.64
N LEU A 259 17.31 -0.96 12.75
CA LEU A 259 16.59 -1.98 11.98
C LEU A 259 16.52 -1.63 10.49
N VAL A 260 16.33 -0.36 10.16
CA VAL A 260 16.34 0.10 8.76
C VAL A 260 17.71 -0.12 8.11
N LEU A 261 18.78 0.21 8.81
CA LEU A 261 20.14 -0.05 8.33
C LEU A 261 20.37 -1.55 8.14
N LEU A 262 19.95 -2.39 9.08
CA LEU A 262 20.06 -3.85 8.94
C LEU A 262 19.32 -4.33 7.70
N LEU A 263 18.07 -3.88 7.50
CA LEU A 263 17.27 -4.22 6.32
C LEU A 263 17.99 -3.82 5.02
N LEU A 264 18.49 -2.58 4.94
CA LEU A 264 19.22 -2.06 3.78
C LEU A 264 20.49 -2.84 3.48
N LEU A 265 21.29 -3.14 4.50
CA LEU A 265 22.55 -3.87 4.34
C LEU A 265 22.30 -5.31 3.90
N VAL A 266 21.32 -6.01 4.50
CA VAL A 266 21.02 -7.40 4.15
C VAL A 266 20.44 -7.50 2.73
N SER A 267 19.45 -6.66 2.41
CA SER A 267 18.80 -6.65 1.09
C SER A 267 19.76 -6.21 -0.03
N GLY A 268 20.57 -5.18 0.22
CA GLY A 268 21.58 -4.69 -0.71
C GLY A 268 22.72 -5.68 -0.93
N PHE A 269 23.19 -6.35 0.14
CA PHE A 269 24.23 -7.37 0.02
C PHE A 269 23.74 -8.56 -0.81
N PHE A 270 22.55 -9.07 -0.49
CA PHE A 270 21.93 -10.17 -1.22
C PHE A 270 21.81 -9.85 -2.71
N ALA A 271 21.27 -8.68 -3.05
CA ALA A 271 21.06 -8.31 -4.43
C ALA A 271 22.36 -8.02 -5.19
N SER A 272 23.37 -7.45 -4.53
CA SER A 272 24.71 -7.25 -5.11
C SER A 272 25.38 -8.59 -5.44
N VAL A 273 25.27 -9.58 -4.55
CA VAL A 273 25.78 -10.94 -4.81
C VAL A 273 25.04 -11.58 -5.98
N LEU A 274 23.72 -11.38 -6.07
CA LEU A 274 22.92 -11.88 -7.18
C LEU A 274 23.31 -11.22 -8.51
N GLY A 275 23.55 -9.90 -8.52
CA GLY A 275 24.07 -9.16 -9.68
C GLY A 275 25.45 -9.64 -10.12
N LEU A 276 26.35 -9.90 -9.16
CA LEU A 276 27.66 -10.51 -9.42
C LEU A 276 27.53 -11.92 -10.02
N LEU A 277 26.60 -12.73 -9.51
CA LEU A 277 26.36 -14.09 -10.00
C LEU A 277 25.87 -14.07 -11.45
N ILE A 278 24.86 -13.25 -11.75
CA ILE A 278 24.36 -13.05 -13.11
C ILE A 278 25.52 -12.63 -14.01
N ALA A 279 26.30 -11.63 -13.57
CA ALA A 279 27.38 -11.11 -14.39
C ALA A 279 28.56 -12.09 -14.56
N SER A 280 28.68 -13.07 -13.68
CA SER A 280 29.66 -14.14 -13.80
C SER A 280 29.35 -15.07 -14.97
N PHE A 281 28.08 -15.45 -15.15
CA PHE A 281 27.63 -16.42 -16.16
C PHE A 281 27.41 -15.82 -17.55
N TYR A 282 27.02 -14.56 -17.63
CA TYR A 282 26.77 -13.88 -18.89
C TYR A 282 27.91 -12.90 -19.14
N ALA A 283 28.78 -13.12 -20.13
CA ALA A 283 29.72 -12.12 -20.64
C ALA A 283 30.39 -12.67 -21.90
#